data_AF-A0A3D1JBB2-F1
#
_entry.id   AF-A0A3D1JBB2-F1
#
_cell.length_a   1.000
_cell.length_b   1.000
_cell.length_c   1.000
_cell.angle_alpha   90.00
_cell.angle_beta   90.00
_cell.angle_gamma   90.00
#
_symmetry.space_group_name_H-M   'P 1'
#
loop_
_entity.id
_entity.type
_entity.pdbx_description
1 polymer ?
#
loop_
_entity_poly.entity_id
_entity_poly.type
_entity_poly.pdbx_seq_one_letter_code
_entity_poly.pdbx_strand_id
1 'polypeptide(L)'
;MPKFIIAGDSTAANKSERARPETGWGEKLSWFVSDHYQVINFAKNGASTKSFINDHLLAEAEVAMHKGDYFLIQFGHNDQKVDDDRGTTLDEYQKNLTVYVQTAQKKG
;
A
#
# COMPACT_ATOMS: atom_id res chain seq x y z
N MET A 1 5.80 -12.52 15.10
CA MET A 1 5.58 -13.10 13.77
C MET A 1 5.88 -12.00 12.75
N PRO A 2 6.81 -12.18 11.80
CA PRO A 2 7.04 -11.20 10.74
C PRO A 2 5.78 -10.96 9.91
N LYS A 3 5.60 -9.74 9.42
CA LYS A 3 4.43 -9.35 8.62
C LYS A 3 4.81 -8.99 7.20
N PHE A 4 3.91 -9.29 6.26
CA PHE A 4 3.80 -8.58 5.00
C PHE A 4 2.80 -7.44 5.18
N ILE A 5 3.27 -6.20 5.06
CA ILE A 5 2.45 -4.99 5.15
C ILE A 5 2.30 -4.44 3.73
N ILE A 6 1.07 -4.27 3.28
CA ILE A 6 0.78 -3.86 1.89
C ILE A 6 0.29 -2.42 1.88
N ALA A 7 0.97 -1.56 1.12
CA ALA A 7 0.47 -0.26 0.70
C ALA A 7 0.23 -0.28 -0.81
N GLY A 8 -0.98 0.08 -1.23
CA GLY A 8 -1.29 0.14 -2.65
C GLY A 8 -2.68 0.65 -3.00
N ASP A 9 -3.02 0.49 -4.28
CA ASP A 9 -4.28 0.97 -4.85
C ASP A 9 -5.37 -0.11 -4.89
N SER A 10 -6.41 0.11 -5.71
CA SER A 10 -7.53 -0.82 -5.89
C SER A 10 -7.10 -2.22 -6.33
N THR A 11 -5.97 -2.38 -7.01
CA THR A 11 -5.50 -3.70 -7.46
C THR A 11 -4.95 -4.55 -6.32
N ALA A 12 -4.56 -3.94 -5.20
CA ALA A 12 -4.14 -4.62 -3.97
C ALA A 12 -5.23 -4.64 -2.88
N ALA A 13 -6.15 -3.67 -2.91
CA ALA A 13 -7.11 -3.39 -1.84
C ALA A 13 -8.12 -4.52 -1.56
N ASN A 14 -8.51 -4.61 -0.29
CA ASN A 14 -9.68 -5.38 0.11
C ASN A 14 -10.95 -4.78 -0.52
N LYS A 15 -11.90 -5.64 -0.93
CA LYS A 15 -13.14 -5.27 -1.59
C LYS A 15 -14.34 -5.60 -0.71
N SER A 16 -15.30 -4.69 -0.70
CA SER A 16 -16.59 -4.93 -0.05
C SER A 16 -17.35 -6.03 -0.80
N GLU A 17 -18.27 -6.72 -0.10
CA GLU A 17 -19.15 -7.73 -0.70
C GLU A 17 -19.92 -7.22 -1.93
N ARG A 18 -20.29 -5.94 -1.96
CA ARG A 18 -21.01 -5.33 -3.10
C ARG A 18 -20.15 -5.16 -4.35
N ALA A 19 -18.82 -5.14 -4.21
CA ALA A 19 -17.89 -4.98 -5.32
C ALA A 19 -17.49 -6.34 -5.92
N ARG A 20 -17.87 -7.46 -5.30
CA ARG A 20 -17.58 -8.79 -5.83
C ARG A 20 -18.21 -8.97 -7.22
N PRO A 21 -17.53 -9.63 -8.17
CA PRO A 21 -16.33 -10.47 -8.02
C PRO A 21 -14.99 -9.73 -8.06
N GLU A 22 -14.96 -8.39 -8.04
CA GLU A 22 -13.70 -7.64 -7.94
C GLU A 22 -12.91 -8.09 -6.69
N THR A 23 -11.59 -8.19 -6.83
CA THR A 23 -10.65 -8.58 -5.76
C THR A 23 -9.33 -7.87 -5.97
N GLY A 24 -8.64 -7.57 -4.88
CA GLY A 24 -7.24 -7.14 -4.92
C GLY A 24 -6.31 -8.32 -4.63
N TRP A 25 -5.13 -8.33 -5.22
CA TRP A 25 -4.16 -9.42 -5.00
C TRP A 25 -3.78 -9.56 -3.50
N GLY A 26 -3.80 -8.45 -2.75
CA GLY A 26 -3.52 -8.43 -1.32
C GLY A 26 -4.49 -9.24 -0.47
N GLU A 27 -5.74 -9.45 -0.93
CA GLU A 27 -6.72 -10.30 -0.23
C GLU A 27 -6.33 -11.78 -0.22
N LYS A 28 -5.51 -12.19 -1.19
CA LYS A 28 -5.14 -13.59 -1.42
C LYS A 28 -3.73 -13.92 -1.01
N LEU A 29 -2.89 -12.92 -0.69
CA LEU A 29 -1.48 -13.13 -0.39
C LEU A 29 -1.26 -14.15 0.74
N SER A 30 -2.13 -14.16 1.76
CA SER A 30 -2.03 -15.11 2.89
C SER A 30 -2.13 -16.57 2.46
N TRP A 31 -2.71 -16.88 1.29
CA TRP A 31 -2.80 -18.25 0.77
C TRP A 31 -1.51 -18.71 0.09
N PHE A 32 -0.60 -17.79 -0.21
CA PHE A 32 0.64 -18.06 -0.94
C PHE A 32 1.90 -17.92 -0.09
N VAL A 33 1.75 -17.55 1.19
CA VAL A 33 2.86 -17.42 2.14
C VAL A 33 2.69 -18.43 3.27
N SER A 34 3.80 -18.77 3.94
CA SER A 34 3.76 -19.65 5.11
C SER A 34 2.98 -19.00 6.25
N ASP A 35 2.26 -19.81 7.05
CA ASP A 35 1.57 -19.41 8.27
C ASP A 35 2.48 -18.78 9.35
N HIS A 36 3.81 -18.82 9.15
CA HIS A 36 4.78 -18.06 9.94
C HIS A 36 4.78 -16.55 9.64
N TYR A 37 4.04 -16.11 8.62
CA TYR A 37 3.89 -14.71 8.26
C TYR A 37 2.43 -14.26 8.43
N GLN A 38 2.25 -13.05 8.93
CA GLN A 38 0.94 -12.38 8.94
C GLN A 38 0.85 -11.41 7.76
N VAL A 39 -0.30 -11.31 7.11
CA VAL A 39 -0.55 -10.30 6.07
C VAL A 39 -1.43 -9.19 6.63
N ILE A 40 -0.99 -7.93 6.50
CA ILE A 40 -1.76 -6.73 6.85
C ILE A 40 -1.90 -5.87 5.60
N ASN A 41 -3.14 -5.69 5.13
CA ASN A 41 -3.42 -4.99 3.89
C ASN A 41 -4.00 -3.59 4.15
N PHE A 42 -3.20 -2.55 3.93
CA PHE A 42 -3.63 -1.15 3.99
C PHE A 42 -4.03 -0.58 2.63
N ALA A 43 -3.92 -1.35 1.54
CA ALA A 43 -4.23 -0.85 0.21
C ALA A 43 -5.68 -0.36 0.11
N LYS A 44 -5.87 0.76 -0.59
CA LYS A 44 -7.14 1.49 -0.65
C LYS A 44 -7.54 1.77 -2.10
N ASN A 45 -8.82 1.57 -2.38
CA ASN A 45 -9.40 1.87 -3.69
C ASN A 45 -9.17 3.34 -4.08
N GLY A 46 -8.69 3.55 -5.30
CA GLY A 46 -8.45 4.90 -5.83
C GLY A 46 -7.26 5.62 -5.21
N ALA A 47 -6.45 4.97 -4.37
CA ALA A 47 -5.27 5.58 -3.77
C ALA A 47 -4.15 5.79 -4.80
N SER A 48 -3.45 6.92 -4.69
CA SER A 48 -2.16 7.19 -5.31
C SER A 48 -1.07 7.27 -4.24
N THR A 49 0.19 7.39 -4.63
CA THR A 49 1.29 7.61 -3.66
C THR A 49 1.04 8.86 -2.80
N LYS A 50 0.48 9.92 -3.40
CA LYS A 50 0.14 11.20 -2.74
C LYS A 50 -1.06 11.06 -1.82
N SER A 51 -2.17 10.53 -2.33
CA SER A 51 -3.40 10.49 -1.54
C SER A 51 -3.26 9.56 -0.34
N PHE A 52 -2.51 8.47 -0.47
CA PHE A 52 -2.30 7.52 0.63
C PHE A 52 -1.44 8.11 1.77
N ILE A 53 -0.51 9.02 1.46
CA ILE A 53 0.18 9.84 2.47
C ILE A 53 -0.78 10.83 3.11
N ASN A 54 -1.53 11.58 2.29
CA ASN A 54 -2.46 12.62 2.76
C ASN A 54 -3.59 12.05 3.63
N ASP A 55 -4.04 10.83 3.32
CA ASP A 55 -5.06 10.10 4.07
C ASP A 55 -4.50 9.42 5.33
N HIS A 56 -3.23 9.65 5.67
CA HIS A 56 -2.52 9.09 6.83
C HIS A 56 -2.35 7.56 6.84
N LEU A 57 -2.65 6.86 5.75
CA LEU A 57 -2.51 5.40 5.66
C LEU A 57 -1.05 4.95 5.73
N LEU A 58 -0.11 5.77 5.24
CA LEU A 58 1.33 5.47 5.41
C LEU A 58 1.73 5.54 6.90
N ALA A 59 1.16 6.48 7.65
CA ALA A 59 1.44 6.58 9.09
C ALA A 59 0.83 5.40 9.85
N GLU A 60 -0.37 4.96 9.49
CA GLU A 60 -0.99 3.74 10.06
C GLU A 60 -0.16 2.49 9.74
N ALA A 61 0.29 2.33 8.49
CA ALA A 61 1.16 1.25 8.09
C ALA A 61 2.49 1.28 8.86
N GLU A 62 3.08 2.47 9.05
CA GLU A 62 4.30 2.67 9.83
C GLU A 62 4.15 2.22 11.28
N VAL A 63 3.01 2.50 11.92
CA VAL A 63 2.73 2.06 13.29
C VAL A 63 2.68 0.53 13.40
N ALA A 64 2.22 -0.15 12.34
CA ALA A 64 2.18 -1.61 12.30
C ALA A 64 3.55 -2.26 12.04
N MET A 65 4.53 -1.52 11.49
CA MET A 65 5.84 -2.03 11.11
C MET A 65 6.79 -2.26 12.28
N HIS A 66 7.55 -3.34 12.20
CA HIS A 66 8.62 -3.73 13.11
C HIS A 66 9.79 -4.30 12.31
N LYS A 67 10.98 -4.35 12.95
CA LYS A 67 12.19 -4.93 12.35
C LYS A 67 11.93 -6.34 11.82
N GLY A 68 12.32 -6.59 10.58
CA GLY A 68 12.15 -7.89 9.91
C GLY A 68 10.79 -8.10 9.23
N ASP A 69 9.90 -7.11 9.26
CA ASP A 69 8.70 -7.09 8.42
C ASP A 69 9.05 -6.75 6.96
N TYR A 70 8.17 -7.13 6.04
CA TYR A 70 8.25 -6.79 4.62
C TYR A 70 7.21 -5.74 4.28
N PHE A 71 7.65 -4.60 3.71
CA PHE A 71 6.75 -3.58 3.21
C PHE A 71 6.61 -3.66 1.69
N LEU A 72 5.43 -4.05 1.23
CA LEU A 72 5.09 -4.20 -0.18
C LEU A 72 4.39 -2.93 -0.68
N ILE A 73 5.01 -2.25 -1.64
CA ILE A 73 4.53 -0.98 -2.19
C ILE A 73 4.08 -1.18 -3.64
N GLN A 74 2.82 -0.90 -3.95
CA GLN A 74 2.27 -0.99 -5.32
C GLN A 74 1.40 0.23 -5.63
N PHE A 75 1.87 1.12 -6.49
CA PHE A 75 1.12 2.31 -6.92
C PHE A 75 1.42 2.64 -8.38
N GLY A 76 0.58 3.49 -8.99
CA GLY A 76 0.77 4.00 -10.34
C GLY A 76 -0.53 4.33 -11.06
N HIS A 77 -1.58 3.51 -10.90
CA HIS A 77 -2.83 3.68 -11.66
C HIS A 77 -3.53 5.02 -11.44
N ASN A 78 -3.45 5.57 -10.22
CA ASN A 78 -4.07 6.84 -9.87
C ASN A 78 -3.08 8.00 -9.89
N ASP A 79 -1.78 7.72 -9.73
CA ASP A 79 -0.69 8.70 -9.84
C ASP A 79 -0.66 9.34 -11.24
N GLN A 80 -0.83 8.55 -12.31
CA GLN A 80 -0.78 9.08 -13.69
C GLN A 80 -1.92 10.06 -14.05
N LYS A 81 -2.94 10.21 -13.20
CA LYS A 81 -4.11 11.06 -13.46
C LYS A 81 -3.82 12.49 -13.00
N VAL A 82 -2.88 13.17 -13.65
CA VAL A 82 -2.36 14.49 -13.22
C VAL A 82 -3.41 15.59 -13.12
N ASP A 83 -4.55 15.45 -13.81
CA ASP A 83 -5.68 16.38 -13.74
C ASP A 83 -6.64 16.12 -12.57
N ASP A 84 -6.41 15.08 -11.77
CA ASP A 84 -7.13 14.74 -10.54
C ASP A 84 -6.30 15.16 -9.31
N ASP A 85 -6.95 15.57 -8.22
CA ASP A 85 -6.25 16.00 -6.98
C ASP A 85 -5.30 14.93 -6.42
N ARG A 86 -5.58 13.65 -6.71
CA ARG A 86 -4.77 12.50 -6.30
C ARG A 86 -3.61 12.24 -7.25
N GLY A 87 -3.62 12.80 -8.45
CA GLY A 87 -2.56 12.68 -9.43
C GLY A 87 -1.22 13.19 -8.91
N THR A 88 -0.15 12.69 -9.53
CA THR A 88 1.23 13.10 -9.25
C THR A 88 1.99 13.31 -10.55
N THR A 89 2.81 14.35 -10.61
CA THR A 89 3.87 14.43 -11.60
C THR A 89 4.88 13.29 -11.40
N LEU A 90 5.70 12.97 -12.41
CA LEU A 90 6.73 11.94 -12.28
C LEU A 90 7.70 12.23 -11.11
N ASP A 91 8.07 13.50 -10.92
CA ASP A 91 8.93 13.93 -9.82
C ASP A 91 8.25 13.72 -8.45
N GLU A 92 6.97 14.07 -8.32
CA GLU A 92 6.20 13.82 -7.10
C GLU A 92 6.06 12.33 -6.83
N TYR A 93 5.77 11.52 -7.85
CA TYR A 93 5.68 10.06 -7.72
C TYR A 93 6.98 9.47 -7.15
N GLN A 94 8.14 9.85 -7.72
CA GLN A 94 9.45 9.38 -7.25
C GLN A 94 9.77 9.87 -5.83
N LYS A 95 9.49 11.14 -5.53
CA LYS A 95 9.66 11.71 -4.18
C LYS A 95 8.79 10.99 -3.17
N ASN A 96 7.52 10.77 -3.50
CA ASN A 96 6.60 10.05 -2.64
C ASN A 96 7.11 8.63 -2.38
N LEU A 97 7.42 7.83 -3.42
CA LEU A 97 7.96 6.48 -3.23
C LEU A 97 9.22 6.46 -2.34
N THR A 98 10.07 7.46 -2.45
CA THR A 98 11.24 7.61 -1.56
C THR A 98 10.82 7.74 -0.10
N VAL A 99 9.75 8.49 0.20
CA VAL A 99 9.17 8.58 1.55
C VAL A 99 8.71 7.21 2.06
N TYR A 100 8.03 6.39 1.25
CA TYR A 100 7.60 5.05 1.64
C TYR A 100 8.78 4.15 2.02
N VAL A 101 9.84 4.16 1.20
CA VAL A 101 11.06 3.38 1.45
C VAL A 101 11.75 3.85 2.73
N GLN A 102 11.90 5.17 2.91
CA GLN A 102 12.51 5.74 4.11
C GLN A 102 11.69 5.43 5.38
N THR A 103 10.36 5.45 5.30
CA THR A 103 9.48 5.06 6.40
C THR A 103 9.74 3.63 6.86
N ALA A 104 9.82 2.67 5.92
CA ALA A 104 10.15 1.29 6.27
C ALA A 104 11.57 1.16 6.86
N GLN A 105 12.57 1.80 6.24
CA GLN A 105 13.96 1.75 6.71
C GLN A 105 14.14 2.26 8.15
N LYS A 106 13.32 3.22 8.60
CA LYS A 106 13.33 3.69 10.01
C LYS A 106 12.90 2.62 11.02
N LYS A 107 12.22 1.57 10.59
CA LYS A 107 11.70 0.48 11.45
C LYS A 107 12.62 -0.75 11.50
N GLY A 108 13.71 -0.74 10.72
CA GLY A 108 14.66 -1.85 10.58
C GLY A 108 14.20 -2.88 9.56
#